data_AF-A0A8T4SGN0-F1
#
_entry.id   AF-A0A8T4SGN0-F1
#
_cell.length_a   1.000
_cell.length_b   1.000
_cell.length_c   1.000
_cell.angle_alpha   90.00
_cell.angle_beta   90.00
_cell.angle_gamma   90.00
#
_symmetry.space_group_name_H-M   'P 1'
#
loop_
_entity.id
_entity.type
_entity.pdbx_description
1 polymer ?
#
loop_
_entity_poly.entity_id
_entity_poly.type
_entity_poly.pdbx_seq_one_letter_code
_entity_poly.pdbx_strand_id
1 'polypeptide(L)'
;MDKKPRGRPIKSEIRQNLIEILYFKKKAYGYELHKIYNEIFPKCTNEVVYYHLKKGAILNLFKVEKIVTEQGNYSWGTAVKEYFENKEKQMNNESNIIS
;
A
#
# COMPACT_ATOMS: atom_id res chain seq x y z
N MET A 1 4.49 32.36 9.42
CA MET A 1 3.74 31.09 9.57
C MET A 1 2.95 30.87 8.30
N ASP A 2 3.45 30.01 7.41
CA ASP A 2 2.79 29.74 6.13
C ASP A 2 1.44 29.04 6.35
N LYS A 3 0.38 29.68 5.87
CA LYS A 3 -0.98 29.13 5.92
C LYS A 3 -1.09 27.96 4.95
N LYS A 4 -1.17 26.74 5.48
CA LYS A 4 -1.55 25.54 4.73
C LYS A 4 -2.87 25.83 3.97
N PRO A 5 -2.96 25.65 2.65
CA PRO A 5 -4.16 26.00 1.88
C PRO A 5 -5.36 25.22 2.41
N ARG A 6 -6.48 25.92 2.61
CA ARG A 6 -7.74 25.31 3.10
C ARG A 6 -8.40 24.55 1.95
N GLY A 7 -8.27 23.24 1.98
CA GLY A 7 -8.93 22.27 1.09
C GLY A 7 -8.68 20.86 1.59
N ARG A 8 -9.60 19.92 1.32
CA ARG A 8 -9.35 18.50 1.61
C ARG A 8 -8.08 18.09 0.83
N PRO A 9 -7.06 17.50 1.47
CA PRO A 9 -5.83 17.14 0.78
C PRO A 9 -6.16 16.27 -0.45
N ILE A 10 -5.59 16.64 -1.60
CA ILE A 10 -5.81 15.96 -2.90
C ILE A 10 -5.52 14.46 -2.79
N LYS A 11 -4.60 14.09 -1.89
CA LYS A 11 -4.22 12.72 -1.58
C LYS A 11 -4.56 12.41 -0.12
N SER A 12 -5.09 11.21 0.12
CA SER A 12 -5.29 10.70 1.48
C SER A 12 -3.94 10.43 2.13
N GLU A 13 -3.76 10.90 3.36
CA GLU A 13 -2.57 10.69 4.19
C GLU A 13 -2.30 9.19 4.40
N ILE A 14 -3.33 8.40 4.71
CA ILE A 14 -3.23 6.94 4.85
C ILE A 14 -2.64 6.31 3.59
N ARG A 15 -3.11 6.72 2.41
CA ARG A 15 -2.62 6.17 1.14
C ARG A 15 -1.16 6.58 0.87
N GLN A 16 -0.77 7.80 1.24
CA GLN A 16 0.62 8.26 1.10
C GLN A 16 1.55 7.44 2.00
N ASN A 17 1.16 7.23 3.26
CA ASN A 17 1.91 6.40 4.20
C ASN A 17 2.03 4.95 3.71
N LEU A 18 0.99 4.37 3.12
CA LEU A 18 1.06 3.03 2.51
C LEU A 18 2.03 2.96 1.32
N ILE A 19 2.12 4.03 0.51
CA ILE A 19 3.10 4.14 -0.58
C ILE A 19 4.52 4.15 -0.01
N GLU A 20 4.75 4.92 1.06
CA GLU A 20 6.06 5.01 1.73
C GLU A 20 6.46 3.68 2.36
N ILE A 21 5.55 3.01 3.08
CA ILE A 21 5.81 1.67 3.64
C ILE A 21 6.21 0.71 2.52
N LEU A 22 5.46 0.67 1.42
CA LEU A 22 5.77 -0.20 0.28
C LEU A 22 7.06 0.20 -0.45
N TYR A 23 7.40 1.49 -0.48
CA TYR A 23 8.65 1.97 -1.08
C TYR A 23 9.88 1.37 -0.37
N PHE A 24 9.86 1.33 0.96
CA PHE A 24 10.93 0.73 1.76
C PHE A 24 10.85 -0.80 1.79
N LYS A 25 9.66 -1.35 2.07
CA LYS A 25 9.43 -2.79 2.23
C LYS A 25 9.51 -3.57 0.93
N LYS A 26 9.39 -2.87 -0.22
CA LYS A 26 9.30 -3.39 -1.59
C LYS A 26 8.01 -4.16 -1.88
N LYS A 27 7.63 -5.10 -1.02
CA LYS A 27 6.44 -5.92 -1.17
C LYS A 27 5.86 -6.30 0.19
N ALA A 28 4.54 -6.20 0.32
CA ALA A 28 3.82 -6.67 1.51
C ALA A 28 2.38 -7.02 1.17
N TYR A 29 1.73 -7.81 2.03
CA TYR A 29 0.31 -8.11 1.94
C TYR A 29 -0.51 -7.24 2.90
N GLY A 30 -1.82 -7.11 2.68
CA GLY A 30 -2.65 -6.11 3.36
C GLY A 30 -2.57 -6.11 4.90
N TYR A 31 -2.55 -7.29 5.52
CA TYR A 31 -2.43 -7.41 6.98
C TYR A 31 -1.04 -7.03 7.51
N GLU A 32 0.03 -7.32 6.78
CA GLU A 32 1.39 -6.87 7.13
C GLU A 32 1.48 -5.34 7.04
N LEU A 33 0.90 -4.75 5.99
CA LEU A 33 0.83 -3.30 5.84
C LEU A 33 0.05 -2.64 6.97
N HIS A 34 -1.06 -3.24 7.39
CA HIS A 34 -1.83 -2.77 8.54
C HIS A 34 -1.03 -2.79 9.85
N LYS A 35 -0.26 -3.86 10.10
CA LYS A 35 0.64 -3.94 11.26
C LYS A 35 1.69 -2.85 11.26
N ILE A 36 2.47 -2.77 10.18
CA ILE A 36 3.54 -1.77 10.04
C ILE A 36 2.96 -0.35 10.13
N TYR A 37 1.81 -0.11 9.49
CA TYR A 37 1.15 1.18 9.55
C TYR A 37 0.81 1.59 10.99
N ASN A 38 0.23 0.68 11.78
CA ASN A 38 -0.17 0.96 13.16
C ASN A 38 1.01 1.06 14.14
N GLU A 39 2.19 0.57 13.77
CA GLU A 39 3.43 0.73 14.53
C GLU A 39 4.05 2.13 14.33
N ILE A 40 3.84 2.75 13.18
CA ILE A 40 4.52 4.00 12.76
C ILE A 40 3.58 5.21 12.78
N PHE A 41 2.30 5.02 12.47
CA PHE A 41 1.32 6.08 12.21
C PHE A 41 0.08 5.96 13.13
N PRO A 42 -0.81 6.98 13.16
CA PRO A 42 -2.06 6.91 13.93
C PRO A 42 -2.88 5.68 13.55
N LYS A 43 -3.30 4.89 14.53
CA LYS A 43 -3.94 3.59 14.31
C LYS A 43 -5.16 3.68 13.38
N CYS A 44 -5.28 2.72 12.47
CA CYS A 44 -6.47 2.53 11.65
C CYS A 44 -6.91 1.06 11.63
N THR A 45 -8.12 0.82 11.13
CA THR A 45 -8.64 -0.55 10.99
C THR A 45 -8.10 -1.20 9.72
N ASN A 46 -8.16 -2.53 9.66
CA ASN A 46 -7.65 -3.28 8.51
C ASN A 46 -8.48 -2.96 7.25
N GLU A 47 -9.78 -2.74 7.39
CA GLU A 47 -10.70 -2.36 6.30
C GLU A 47 -10.29 -1.04 5.64
N VAL A 48 -9.84 -0.07 6.44
CA VAL A 48 -9.35 1.23 5.93
C VAL A 48 -8.11 1.00 5.06
N VAL A 49 -7.16 0.17 5.52
CA VAL A 49 -5.98 -0.21 4.73
C VAL A 49 -6.38 -0.88 3.42
N TYR A 50 -7.25 -1.90 3.46
CA TYR A 50 -7.72 -2.58 2.25
C TYR A 50 -8.47 -1.65 1.29
N TYR A 51 -9.28 -0.74 1.79
CA TYR A 51 -9.92 0.29 0.97
C TYR A 51 -8.88 1.15 0.24
N HIS A 52 -7.85 1.61 0.95
CA HIS A 52 -6.79 2.42 0.34
C HIS A 52 -5.91 1.64 -0.64
N LEU A 53 -5.64 0.35 -0.37
CA LEU A 53 -4.92 -0.53 -1.29
C LEU A 53 -5.70 -0.76 -2.57
N LYS A 54 -7.00 -1.12 -2.48
CA LYS A 54 -7.87 -1.28 -3.65
C LYS A 54 -7.97 0.01 -4.45
N LYS A 55 -8.21 1.15 -3.78
CA LYS A 55 -8.28 2.46 -4.43
C LYS A 55 -6.95 2.87 -5.06
N GLY A 56 -5.83 2.57 -4.41
CA GLY A 56 -4.50 2.85 -4.96
C GLY A 56 -4.13 1.96 -6.15
N ALA A 57 -4.57 0.70 -6.16
CA ALA A 57 -4.43 -0.18 -7.32
C ALA A 57 -5.20 0.34 -8.54
N ILE A 58 -6.46 0.79 -8.34
CA ILE A 58 -7.26 1.44 -9.40
C ILE A 58 -6.58 2.70 -9.93
N LEU A 59 -5.98 3.49 -9.04
CA LEU A 59 -5.24 4.71 -9.39
C LEU A 59 -3.82 4.42 -9.94
N ASN A 60 -3.46 3.16 -10.20
CA ASN A 60 -2.14 2.74 -10.66
C ASN A 60 -0.97 3.17 -9.73
N LEU A 61 -1.24 3.39 -8.45
CA LEU A 61 -0.22 3.68 -7.42
C LEU A 61 0.41 2.38 -6.90
N PHE A 62 -0.36 1.29 -6.88
CA PHE A 62 0.09 -0.03 -6.46
C PHE A 62 -0.01 -1.02 -7.63
N LYS A 63 0.90 -1.99 -7.66
CA LYS A 63 0.81 -3.19 -8.49
C LYS A 63 0.43 -4.36 -7.59
N VAL A 64 -0.66 -5.04 -7.92
CA VAL A 64 -0.95 -6.35 -7.32
C VAL A 64 -0.03 -7.35 -8.01
N GLU A 65 0.94 -7.88 -7.28
CA GLU A 65 1.97 -8.74 -7.86
C GLU A 65 1.58 -10.22 -7.80
N LYS A 66 0.98 -10.64 -6.69
CA LYS A 66 0.61 -12.04 -6.45
C LYS A 66 -0.64 -12.11 -5.59
N ILE A 67 -1.55 -13.00 -5.96
CA ILE A 67 -2.66 -13.42 -5.11
C ILE A 67 -2.36 -14.86 -4.70
N VAL A 68 -2.18 -15.08 -3.40
CA VAL A 68 -1.92 -16.41 -2.84
C VAL A 68 -3.13 -16.83 -2.04
N THR A 69 -3.69 -17.97 -2.41
CA THR A 69 -4.76 -18.61 -1.66
C THR A 69 -4.12 -19.68 -0.79
N GLU A 70 -4.01 -19.41 0.51
CA GLU A 70 -3.52 -20.38 1.48
C GLU A 70 -4.73 -21.17 2.03
N GLN A 71 -4.81 -22.45 1.70
CA GLN A 71 -5.70 -23.39 2.38
C GLN A 71 -5.15 -23.67 3.77
N GLY A 72 -5.42 -22.78 4.72
CA GLY A 72 -5.17 -23.05 6.12
C GLY A 72 -6.33 -23.81 6.75
N ASN A 73 -6.04 -24.71 7.70
CA ASN A 73 -7.00 -25.29 8.64
C ASN A 73 -7.47 -24.24 9.67
N TYR A 74 -7.89 -23.06 9.20
CA TYR A 74 -8.53 -22.07 10.04
C TYR A 74 -10.01 -22.43 10.17
N SER A 75 -10.60 -22.22 11.34
CA SER A 75 -12.01 -22.54 11.65
C SER A 75 -13.04 -21.83 10.75
N TRP A 76 -12.59 -20.96 9.84
CA TRP A 76 -13.41 -20.16 8.93
C TRP A 76 -13.02 -20.33 7.44
N GLY A 77 -12.20 -21.33 7.10
CA GLY A 77 -11.89 -21.70 5.71
C GLY A 77 -10.60 -21.11 5.14
N THR A 78 -10.58 -20.91 3.82
CA THR A 78 -9.40 -20.53 3.04
C THR A 78 -9.03 -19.05 3.20
N ALA A 79 -7.75 -18.74 3.39
CA ALA A 79 -7.26 -17.36 3.51
C ALA A 79 -6.64 -16.89 2.19
N VAL A 80 -7.09 -15.74 1.67
CA VAL A 80 -6.51 -15.12 0.46
C VAL A 80 -5.61 -13.95 0.87
N LYS A 81 -4.35 -13.96 0.42
CA LYS A 81 -3.38 -12.89 0.60
C LYS A 81 -3.07 -12.24 -0.74
N GLU A 82 -3.40 -10.96 -0.87
CA GLU A 82 -3.00 -10.12 -2.00
C GLU A 82 -1.72 -9.36 -1.64
N TYR A 83 -0.70 -9.52 -2.47
CA TYR A 83 0.58 -8.82 -2.32
C TYR A 83 0.64 -7.60 -3.23
N PHE A 84 1.05 -6.48 -2.65
CA PHE A 84 1.15 -5.18 -3.31
C PHE A 84 2.62 -4.74 -3.38
N GLU A 85 2.99 -4.10 -4.50
CA GLU A 85 4.28 -3.44 -4.74
C GLU A 85 4.03 -1.99 -5.20
N ASN A 86 4.94 -1.06 -4.88
CA ASN A 86 4.89 0.33 -5.38
C ASN A 86 5.36 0.40 -6.85
N LYS A 87 4.57 1.06 -7.71
CA LYS A 87 4.84 1.20 -9.16
C LYS A 87 5.94 2.22 -9.53
N GLU A 88 6.40 3.09 -8.63
CA GLU A 88 7.44 4.09 -8.94
C GLU A 88 8.79 3.48 -9.35
N LYS A 89 9.00 2.18 -9.15
CA LYS A 89 10.21 1.47 -9.60
C LYS A 89 10.44 1.46 -11.12
N GLN A 90 9.42 1.71 -11.95
CA GLN A 90 9.59 1.53 -13.41
C GLN A 90 10.12 2.77 -14.14
N MET A 91 10.06 3.98 -13.57
CA MET A 91 10.60 5.18 -14.25
C MET A 91 12.09 5.45 -13.97
N ASN A 92 12.65 4.90 -12.89
CA ASN A 92 14.02 5.26 -12.47
C ASN A 92 15.10 4.30 -13.01
N ASN A 93 14.72 3.12 -13.52
CA ASN A 93 15.68 2.17 -14.11
C ASN A 93 15.88 2.35 -15.63
N GLU A 94 14.92 2.96 -16.34
CA GLU A 94 15.06 3.26 -17.79
C GLU A 94 15.89 4.52 -18.03
N SER A 95 16.01 5.40 -17.03
CA SER A 95 16.75 6.66 -17.12
C SER A 95 18.27 6.50 -16.99
N ASN A 96 18.75 5.38 -16.42
CA ASN A 96 20.18 5.10 -16.21
C ASN A 96 20.84 4.26 -17.32
N ILE A 97 20.10 3.94 -18.39
CA ILE A 97 20.63 3.19 -19.56
C ILE A 97 20.99 4.15 -20.71
N ILE A 98 20.64 5.43 -20.62
CA ILE A 98 20.89 6.46 -21.64
C ILE A 98 21.74 7.60 -21.04
N SER A 99 22.69 7.29 -20.15
CA SER A 99 23.67 8.24 -19.62
C SER A 99 25.09 7.74 -19.86
#